data_AF-S2R9P3-F1
#
_entry.id   AF-S2R9P3-F1
#
_cell.length_a   1.000
_cell.length_b   1.000
_cell.length_c   1.000
_cell.angle_alpha   90.00
_cell.angle_beta   90.00
_cell.angle_gamma   90.00
#
_symmetry.space_group_name_H-M   'P 1'
#
loop_
_entity.id
_entity.type
_entity.pdbx_description
1 polymer ?
#
loop_
_entity_poly.entity_id
_entity_poly.type
_entity_poly.pdbx_seq_one_letter_code
_entity_poly.pdbx_strand_id
1 'polypeptide(L)'
;MSRTTRTCWDLLMIVLGCALYGFGLVYINIANHLAEGGVTGITLLIRYWWHLDPAYSTILLNIPLLIVGYKFLGKRALAYTVFGTLMLSAWLWIWQRVPLTINLDHDLF
;
A
#
# COMPACT_ATOMS: atom_id res chain seq x y z
N MET A 1 19.22 6.54 23.39
CA MET A 1 19.26 6.15 21.95
C MET A 1 19.42 7.41 21.11
N SER A 2 20.46 7.47 20.28
CA SER A 2 20.75 8.63 19.43
C SER A 2 19.58 8.90 18.46
N ARG A 3 19.36 10.17 18.09
CA ARG A 3 18.25 10.60 17.21
C ARG A 3 18.23 9.83 15.87
N THR A 4 19.40 9.38 15.41
CA THR A 4 19.56 8.59 14.18
C THR A 4 19.00 7.18 14.32
N THR A 5 19.29 6.47 15.43
CA THR A 5 18.80 5.09 15.64
C THR A 5 17.28 4.99 15.66
N ARG A 6 16.60 6.00 16.22
CA ARG A 6 15.12 6.03 16.23
C ARG A 6 14.53 6.16 14.83
N THR A 7 15.15 6.97 13.97
CA THR A 7 14.65 7.19 12.59
C THR A 7 14.82 5.93 11.74
N CYS A 8 15.94 5.21 11.87
CA CYS A 8 16.11 3.93 11.16
C CYS A 8 15.10 2.89 11.62
N TRP A 9 14.78 2.84 12.92
CA TRP A 9 13.76 1.97 13.46
C TRP A 9 12.36 2.31 12.91
N ASP A 10 12.00 3.59 12.88
CA ASP A 10 10.74 4.06 12.30
C ASP A 10 10.60 3.63 10.82
N LEU A 11 11.66 3.81 10.02
CA LEU A 11 11.65 3.42 8.60
C LEU A 11 11.52 1.91 8.42
N LEU A 12 12.20 1.11 9.24
CA LEU A 12 12.05 -0.35 9.25
C LEU A 12 10.62 -0.78 9.58
N MET A 13 10.01 -0.15 10.59
CA MET A 13 8.62 -0.43 10.96
C MET A 13 7.65 -0.04 9.84
N ILE A 14 7.90 1.07 9.13
CA ILE A 14 7.11 1.47 7.95
C ILE A 14 7.23 0.41 6.86
N VAL A 15 8.45 -0.03 6.53
CA VAL A 15 8.66 -1.07 5.49
C VAL A 15 7.92 -2.35 5.83
N LEU A 16 8.03 -2.83 7.07
CA LEU A 16 7.35 -4.05 7.54
C LEU A 16 5.83 -3.88 7.56
N GLY A 17 5.33 -2.74 8.02
CA GLY A 17 3.90 -2.44 8.00
C GLY A 17 3.33 -2.40 6.58
N CYS A 18 4.05 -1.76 5.65
CA CYS A 18 3.68 -1.75 4.23
C CYS A 18 3.69 -3.14 3.61
N ALA A 19 4.66 -4.00 3.98
CA ALA A 19 4.71 -5.37 3.51
C ALA A 19 3.48 -6.17 3.95
N LEU A 20 3.12 -6.08 5.24
CA LEU A 20 1.97 -6.76 5.83
C LEU A 20 0.65 -6.25 5.25
N TYR A 21 0.50 -4.92 5.13
CA TYR A 21 -0.69 -4.31 4.56
C TYR A 21 -0.85 -4.66 3.08
N GLY A 22 0.23 -4.60 2.29
CA GLY A 22 0.23 -5.02 0.88
C GLY A 22 -0.14 -6.49 0.70
N PHE A 23 0.32 -7.37 1.60
CA PHE A 23 -0.05 -8.78 1.61
C PHE A 23 -1.57 -8.96 1.82
N GLY A 24 -2.13 -8.32 2.85
CA GLY A 24 -3.58 -8.37 3.10
C GLY A 24 -4.40 -7.77 1.95
N LEU A 25 -3.90 -6.69 1.34
CA LEU A 25 -4.56 -6.11 0.16
C LEU A 25 -4.61 -7.07 -1.03
N VAL A 26 -3.51 -7.76 -1.33
CA VAL A 26 -3.43 -8.63 -2.50
C VAL A 26 -4.16 -9.96 -2.27
N TYR A 27 -3.89 -10.64 -1.17
CA TYR A 27 -4.39 -12.00 -0.95
C TYR A 27 -5.76 -12.06 -0.27
N ILE A 28 -6.20 -10.97 0.39
CA ILE A 28 -7.52 -10.93 1.03
C ILE A 28 -8.45 -10.04 0.22
N ASN A 29 -8.16 -8.73 0.11
CA ASN A 29 -9.08 -7.80 -0.56
C ASN A 29 -9.21 -8.08 -2.06
N ILE A 30 -8.08 -8.13 -2.77
CA ILE A 30 -8.04 -8.32 -4.23
C ILE A 30 -8.53 -9.71 -4.63
N ALA A 31 -8.14 -10.76 -3.90
CA ALA A 31 -8.55 -12.13 -4.21
C ALA A 31 -10.04 -12.37 -3.98
N ASN A 32 -10.63 -11.74 -2.96
CA ASN A 32 -12.05 -11.92 -2.61
C ASN A 32 -12.95 -10.78 -3.10
N HIS A 33 -12.43 -9.86 -3.92
CA HIS A 33 -13.15 -8.67 -4.39
C HIS A 33 -13.76 -7.79 -3.27
N LEU A 34 -13.13 -7.75 -2.09
CA LEU A 34 -13.56 -6.84 -1.03
C LEU A 34 -13.10 -5.42 -1.35
N ALA A 35 -14.04 -4.48 -1.21
CA ALA A 35 -13.77 -3.07 -1.34
C ALA A 35 -13.26 -2.50 0.00
N GLU A 36 -12.13 -1.80 -0.05
CA GLU A 36 -11.62 -1.01 1.07
C GLU A 36 -12.05 0.47 0.92
N GLY A 37 -11.98 1.26 1.98
CA GLY A 37 -12.26 2.71 1.93
C GLY A 37 -11.06 3.57 1.52
N GLY A 38 -11.29 4.87 1.28
CA GLY A 38 -10.24 5.85 1.03
C GLY A 38 -9.55 5.72 -0.33
N VAL A 39 -8.29 6.13 -0.42
CA VAL A 39 -7.51 6.10 -1.69
C VAL A 39 -7.34 4.68 -2.20
N THR A 40 -7.08 3.72 -1.31
CA THR A 40 -6.93 2.29 -1.65
C THR A 40 -8.24 1.70 -2.20
N GLY A 41 -9.40 2.12 -1.68
CA GLY A 41 -10.69 1.74 -2.28
C GLY A 41 -10.85 2.18 -3.73
N ILE A 42 -10.43 3.42 -4.02
CA ILE A 42 -10.47 3.98 -5.37
C ILE A 42 -9.50 3.21 -6.28
N THR A 43 -8.32 2.80 -5.80
CA THR A 43 -7.40 1.98 -6.61
C THR A 43 -7.98 0.61 -6.94
N LEU A 44 -8.70 -0.02 -6.01
CA LEU A 44 -9.39 -1.30 -6.24
C LEU A 44 -10.55 -1.15 -7.25
N LEU A 45 -11.32 -0.06 -7.18
CA LEU A 45 -12.35 0.24 -8.18
C LEU A 45 -11.75 0.46 -9.56
N ILE A 46 -10.68 1.24 -9.67
CA ILE A 46 -9.96 1.44 -10.95
C ILE A 46 -9.46 0.10 -11.49
N ARG A 47 -8.92 -0.78 -10.63
CA ARG A 47 -8.52 -2.13 -11.04
C ARG A 47 -9.70 -2.97 -11.52
N TYR A 48 -10.86 -2.88 -10.87
CA TYR A 48 -12.04 -3.65 -11.27
C TYR A 48 -12.55 -3.22 -12.65
N TRP A 49 -12.56 -1.92 -12.95
CA TRP A 49 -13.10 -1.38 -14.21
C TRP A 49 -12.09 -1.38 -15.36
N TRP A 50 -10.83 -1.03 -15.08
CA TRP A 50 -9.78 -0.83 -16.10
C TRP A 50 -8.66 -1.87 -16.06
N HIS A 51 -8.73 -2.85 -15.15
CA HIS A 51 -7.69 -3.87 -14.95
C HIS A 51 -6.29 -3.28 -14.70
N LEU A 52 -6.22 -2.02 -14.25
CA LEU A 52 -4.97 -1.33 -13.99
C LEU A 52 -4.36 -1.80 -12.67
N ASP A 53 -3.04 -1.94 -12.65
CA ASP A 53 -2.31 -2.40 -11.48
C ASP A 53 -2.42 -1.36 -10.33
N PRO A 54 -2.89 -1.75 -9.14
CA PRO A 54 -3.00 -0.88 -7.97
C PRO A 54 -1.69 -0.23 -7.59
N ALA A 55 -0.53 -0.82 -7.89
CA ALA A 55 0.76 -0.22 -7.58
C ALA A 55 0.89 1.17 -8.24
N TYR A 56 0.47 1.30 -9.51
CA TYR A 56 0.51 2.57 -10.23
C TYR A 56 -0.59 3.53 -9.79
N SER A 57 -1.83 3.03 -9.66
CA SER A 57 -2.97 3.85 -9.22
C SER A 57 -2.74 4.44 -7.83
N THR A 58 -2.11 3.68 -6.93
CA THR A 58 -1.81 4.12 -5.56
C THR A 58 -0.85 5.31 -5.56
N ILE A 59 0.23 5.26 -6.34
CA ILE A 59 1.16 6.40 -6.44
C ILE A 59 0.44 7.61 -7.02
N LEU A 60 -0.27 7.42 -8.14
CA LEU A 60 -0.91 8.52 -8.86
C LEU A 60 -1.94 9.26 -7.99
N LEU A 61 -2.79 8.52 -7.27
CA LEU A 61 -3.80 9.10 -6.38
C LEU A 61 -3.19 9.70 -5.10
N ASN A 62 -2.04 9.22 -4.65
CA ASN A 62 -1.35 9.81 -3.50
C ASN A 62 -0.66 11.14 -3.84
N ILE A 63 -0.25 11.40 -5.09
CA ILE A 63 0.38 12.67 -5.48
C ILE A 63 -0.46 13.90 -5.09
N PRO A 64 -1.76 14.02 -5.46
CA PRO A 64 -2.57 15.17 -5.05
C PRO A 64 -2.76 15.25 -3.54
N LEU A 65 -2.91 14.11 -2.86
CA LEU A 65 -2.98 14.06 -1.39
C LEU A 65 -1.68 14.55 -0.74
N LEU A 66 -0.52 14.21 -1.30
CA LEU A 66 0.79 14.67 -0.83
C LEU A 66 0.96 16.18 -1.04
N ILE A 67 0.46 16.72 -2.15
CA ILE A 67 0.46 18.17 -2.40
C ILE A 67 -0.40 18.91 -1.37
N VAL A 68 -1.62 18.42 -1.12
CA VAL A 68 -2.50 18.97 -0.07
C VAL A 68 -1.84 18.79 1.30
N GLY A 69 -1.30 17.61 1.55
CA GLY A 69 -0.60 17.24 2.78
C GLY A 69 0.60 18.13 3.05
N TYR A 70 1.32 18.59 2.03
CA TYR A 70 2.42 19.54 2.19
C TYR A 70 2.01 20.84 2.87
N LYS A 71 0.77 21.28 2.65
CA LYS A 71 0.24 22.51 3.24
C LYS A 71 -0.18 22.34 4.71
N PHE A 72 -0.53 21.11 5.12
CA PHE A 72 -1.09 20.83 6.45
C PHE A 72 -0.19 20.00 7.37
N LEU A 73 0.74 19.21 6.82
CA LEU A 73 1.64 18.32 7.55
C LEU A 73 3.04 18.93 7.65
N GLY A 74 3.71 18.70 8.79
CA GLY A 74 5.11 19.06 8.95
C GLY A 74 6.03 18.28 8.02
N LYS A 75 7.19 18.86 7.65
CA LYS A 75 8.17 18.28 6.69
C LYS A 75 8.54 16.83 6.99
N ARG A 76 8.64 16.45 8.27
CA ARG A 76 9.01 15.10 8.69
C ARG A 76 7.90 14.08 8.46
N ALA A 77 6.65 14.46 8.73
CA ALA A 77 5.48 13.60 8.48
C ALA A 77 5.30 13.37 6.99
N LEU A 78 5.45 14.42 6.17
CA LEU A 78 5.38 14.31 4.72
C LEU A 78 6.45 13.35 4.16
N ALA A 79 7.70 13.47 4.63
CA ALA A 79 8.78 12.58 4.20
C ALA A 79 8.46 11.10 4.51
N TYR A 80 7.88 10.81 5.68
CA TYR A 80 7.45 9.47 6.04
C TYR A 80 6.27 8.99 5.20
N THR A 81 5.31 9.87 4.88
CA THR A 81 4.19 9.51 3.98
C THR A 81 4.69 9.18 2.59
N VAL A 82 5.56 10.00 1.99
CA VAL A 82 6.15 9.73 0.68
C VAL A 82 6.89 8.39 0.69
N PHE A 83 7.74 8.16 1.69
CA PHE A 83 8.47 6.92 1.84
C PHE A 83 7.54 5.71 2.00
N GLY A 84 6.51 5.83 2.84
CA GLY A 84 5.50 4.79 3.04
C GLY A 84 4.70 4.49 1.78
N THR A 85 4.25 5.50 1.02
CA THR A 85 3.53 5.32 -0.26
C THR A 85 4.39 4.58 -1.28
N LEU A 86 5.67 4.95 -1.42
CA LEU A 86 6.59 4.27 -2.33
C LEU A 86 6.81 2.83 -1.92
N MET A 87 7.00 2.58 -0.63
CA MET A 87 7.25 1.23 -0.13
C MET A 87 6.02 0.34 -0.20
N LEU A 88 4.83 0.89 0.06
CA LEU A 88 3.56 0.20 -0.16
C LEU A 88 3.37 -0.17 -1.63
N SER A 89 3.59 0.75 -2.56
CA SER A 89 3.49 0.48 -3.99
C SER A 89 4.47 -0.62 -4.44
N ALA A 90 5.72 -0.58 -3.94
CA ALA A 90 6.70 -1.62 -4.20
C ALA A 90 6.24 -3.00 -3.68
N TRP A 91 5.71 -3.07 -2.46
CA TRP A 91 5.19 -4.33 -1.91
C TRP A 91 3.95 -4.84 -2.64
N LEU A 92 3.03 -3.96 -3.05
CA LEU A 92 1.89 -4.36 -3.89
C LEU A 92 2.37 -5.00 -5.19
N TRP A 93 3.31 -4.36 -5.88
CA TRP A 93 3.89 -4.89 -7.11
C TRP A 93 4.59 -6.24 -6.90
N ILE A 94 5.31 -6.41 -5.79
CA ILE A 94 5.94 -7.68 -5.41
C ILE A 94 4.86 -8.75 -5.15
N TRP A 95 3.91 -8.51 -4.26
CA TRP A 95 2.90 -9.49 -3.87
C TRP A 95 1.99 -9.90 -5.02
N GLN A 96 1.72 -9.00 -5.98
CA GLN A 96 0.94 -9.34 -7.17
C GLN A 96 1.71 -10.22 -8.16
N ARG A 97 3.05 -10.14 -8.17
CA ARG A 97 3.92 -10.94 -9.03
C ARG A 97 4.41 -12.22 -8.38
N VAL A 98 4.40 -12.30 -7.06
CA VAL A 98 4.62 -13.54 -6.30
C VAL A 98 3.33 -14.35 -6.38
N PRO A 99 3.28 -15.46 -7.14
CA PRO A 99 2.09 -16.27 -7.27
C PRO A 99 1.94 -17.14 -6.02
N LEU A 100 1.50 -16.56 -4.91
CA LEU A 100 0.91 -17.32 -3.80
C LEU A 100 -0.57 -17.51 -4.13
N THR A 101 -0.86 -18.50 -4.97
CA THR A 101 -2.23 -18.98 -5.15
C THR A 101 -2.62 -19.75 -3.89
N ILE A 102 -3.15 -19.06 -2.88
CA ILE A 102 -3.87 -19.72 -1.79
C ILE A 102 -5.22 -20.14 -2.39
N ASN A 103 -5.25 -21.35 -2.96
CA ASN A 103 -6.45 -21.94 -3.55
C ASN A 103 -7.43 -22.27 -2.42
N LEU A 104 -8.36 -21.35 -2.08
CA LEU A 104 -9.47 -21.63 -1.15
C LEU A 104 -10.70 -22.25 -1.83
N ASP A 105 -10.70 -22.34 -3.17
CA ASP A 105 -11.82 -22.92 -3.94
C ASP A 105 -12.14 -24.39 -3.59
N HIS A 106 -11.21 -25.11 -2.94
CA HIS A 106 -11.38 -26.52 -2.59
C HIS A 106 -11.58 -26.78 -1.07
N ASP A 107 -11.58 -25.74 -0.23
CA ASP A 107 -11.64 -25.89 1.24
C ASP A 107 -13.05 -25.65 1.83
N LEU A 108 -14.03 -25.26 1.00
CA LEU A 108 -15.38 -24.95 1.44
C LEU A 108 -16.43 -26.07 1.26
N PHE A 109 -16.05 -27.26 0.75
CA PHE A 109 -16.94 -28.43 0.66
C PHE A 109 -16.20 -29.76 0.80
#